data_AF-N9K5U9-F1
#
_entry.id   AF-N9K5U9-F1
#
_cell.length_a   1.000
_cell.length_b   1.000
_cell.length_c   1.000
_cell.angle_alpha   90.00
_cell.angle_beta   90.00
_cell.angle_gamma   90.00
#
_symmetry.space_group_name_H-M   'P 1'
#
loop_
_entity.id
_entity.type
_entity.pdbx_description
1 polymer ?
#
loop_
_entity_poly.entity_id
_entity_poly.type
_entity_poly.pdbx_seq_one_letter_code
_entity_poly.pdbx_strand_id
1 'polypeptide(L)'
;MKQLVFIYLLVSLLFFAMFAMLSYGYGNGYVYIYWRDWQFQSSLWGLIALFIVISLFAQLLWFVSRRYFAREQRKKENILQFKDLHPYEQLGIVWLLDAAKEQQGFIERVFAQSGLLSNIVDAQFDYKNGDYQLALQKLEKSAPMAFELAELQRIDIFLEQHETEKALTHLEFLAQHQLSPWLAEIETAYQQRITVLWGKLALQQPWLFLLGLTH
;
A
#
# COMPACT_ATOMS: atom_id res chain seq x y z
N MET A 1 35.33 -5.29 -1.40
CA MET A 1 34.69 -6.49 -2.01
C MET A 1 35.54 -7.14 -3.11
N LYS A 2 35.99 -6.42 -4.15
CA LYS A 2 36.86 -7.00 -5.21
C LYS A 2 38.20 -7.55 -4.68
N GLN A 3 38.84 -6.82 -3.77
CA GLN A 3 40.12 -7.22 -3.15
C GLN A 3 40.01 -8.50 -2.32
N LEU A 4 38.89 -8.73 -1.61
CA LEU A 4 38.71 -9.93 -0.80
C LEU A 4 38.65 -11.20 -1.66
N VAL A 5 37.99 -11.15 -2.81
CA VAL A 5 37.93 -12.30 -3.74
C VAL A 5 39.32 -12.62 -4.30
N PHE A 6 40.10 -11.59 -4.66
CA PHE A 6 41.49 -11.77 -5.09
C PHE A 6 42.39 -12.36 -4.00
N ILE A 7 42.18 -11.96 -2.73
CA ILE A 7 42.92 -12.51 -1.59
C ILE A 7 42.58 -14.00 -1.40
N TYR A 8 41.31 -14.39 -1.43
CA TYR A 8 40.94 -15.80 -1.31
C TYR A 8 41.48 -16.66 -2.47
N LEU A 9 41.48 -16.12 -3.69
CA LEU A 9 42.05 -16.80 -4.85
C LEU A 9 43.57 -16.96 -4.71
N LEU A 10 44.27 -15.91 -4.27
CA LEU A 10 45.71 -15.93 -4.06
C LEU A 10 46.13 -16.88 -2.92
N VAL A 11 45.37 -16.91 -1.82
CA VAL A 11 45.59 -17.84 -0.71
C VAL A 11 45.33 -19.28 -1.15
N SER A 12 44.27 -19.53 -1.92
CA SER A 12 44.00 -20.87 -2.50
C SER A 12 45.13 -21.33 -3.44
N LEU A 13 45.67 -20.41 -4.25
CA LEU A 13 46.79 -20.69 -5.16
C LEU A 13 48.08 -21.01 -4.39
N LEU A 14 48.33 -20.30 -3.28
CA LEU A 14 49.47 -20.56 -2.38
C LEU A 14 49.37 -21.93 -1.72
N PHE A 15 48.19 -22.29 -1.21
CA PHE A 15 47.96 -23.63 -0.68
C PHE A 15 48.18 -24.69 -1.76
N PHE A 16 47.65 -24.49 -2.97
CA PHE A 16 47.85 -25.42 -4.09
C PHE A 16 49.34 -25.60 -4.43
N ALA A 17 50.11 -24.51 -4.52
CA ALA A 17 51.54 -24.57 -4.80
C ALA A 17 52.35 -25.28 -3.69
N MET A 18 52.03 -25.00 -2.42
CA MET A 18 52.67 -25.63 -1.26
C MET A 18 52.41 -27.14 -1.25
N PHE A 19 51.16 -27.53 -1.47
CA PHE A 19 50.73 -28.92 -1.53
C PHE A 19 51.32 -29.66 -2.75
N ALA A 20 51.42 -29.01 -3.91
CA ALA A 20 52.08 -29.58 -5.10
C ALA A 20 53.58 -29.86 -4.88
N MET A 21 54.30 -28.98 -4.17
CA MET A 21 55.70 -29.24 -3.80
C MET A 21 55.85 -30.42 -2.84
N LEU A 22 54.94 -30.59 -1.87
CA LEU A 22 54.96 -31.71 -0.92
C LEU A 22 54.69 -33.07 -1.58
N SER A 23 54.05 -33.11 -2.75
CA SER A 23 53.77 -34.34 -3.49
C SER A 23 54.87 -34.79 -4.45
N TYR A 24 55.95 -34.02 -4.62
CA TYR A 24 56.96 -34.28 -5.64
C TYR A 24 57.78 -35.59 -5.40
N GLY A 25 57.63 -36.24 -4.25
CA GLY A 25 58.36 -37.47 -3.87
C GLY A 25 57.52 -38.75 -3.69
N TYR A 26 56.18 -38.67 -3.70
CA TYR A 26 55.30 -39.84 -3.57
C TYR A 26 54.40 -39.91 -4.81
N GLY A 27 54.42 -41.03 -5.54
CA GLY A 27 53.68 -41.20 -6.79
C GLY A 27 52.21 -40.79 -6.66
N ASN A 28 51.63 -40.29 -7.76
CA ASN A 28 50.26 -39.75 -7.83
C ASN A 28 49.26 -40.62 -7.04
N GLY A 29 48.98 -40.25 -5.79
CA GLY A 29 48.10 -41.02 -4.92
C GLY A 29 46.77 -41.26 -5.62
N TYR A 30 46.45 -42.52 -5.91
CA TYR A 30 45.23 -42.90 -6.59
C TYR A 30 44.13 -43.04 -5.55
N VAL A 31 43.06 -42.26 -5.70
CA VAL A 31 41.86 -42.39 -4.90
C VAL A 31 40.87 -43.20 -5.72
N TYR A 32 40.50 -44.36 -5.20
CA TYR A 32 39.49 -45.22 -5.80
C TYR A 32 38.17 -45.02 -5.06
N ILE A 33 37.20 -44.41 -5.74
CA ILE A 33 35.84 -44.28 -5.20
C ILE A 33 35.01 -45.37 -5.85
N TYR A 34 34.58 -46.35 -5.05
CA TYR A 34 33.71 -47.43 -5.50
C TYR A 34 32.30 -47.20 -4.94
N TRP A 35 31.32 -46.97 -5.82
CA TRP A 35 29.92 -46.87 -5.44
C TRP A 35 29.02 -47.66 -6.39
N ARG A 36 28.49 -48.79 -5.91
CA ARG A 36 27.64 -49.74 -6.64
C ARG A 36 28.29 -50.26 -7.93
N ASP A 37 27.93 -49.72 -9.10
CA ASP A 37 28.51 -50.08 -10.41
C ASP A 37 29.42 -48.97 -10.96
N TRP A 38 29.57 -47.87 -10.22
CA TRP A 38 30.35 -46.71 -10.65
C TRP A 38 31.74 -46.78 -10.03
N GLN A 39 32.74 -46.96 -10.88
CA GLN A 39 34.15 -46.91 -10.52
C GLN A 39 34.72 -45.59 -11.02
N PHE A 40 35.19 -44.76 -10.09
CA PHE A 40 35.87 -43.51 -10.43
C PHE A 40 37.31 -43.56 -9.89
N GLN A 41 38.27 -43.60 -10.81
CA GLN A 41 39.69 -43.54 -10.49
C GLN A 41 40.19 -42.12 -10.78
N SER A 42 40.57 -41.40 -9.73
CA SER A 42 41.16 -40.07 -9.85
C SER A 42 42.45 -39.97 -9.07
N SER A 43 43.35 -39.10 -9.52
CA SER A 43 44.44 -38.65 -8.65
C SER A 43 43.86 -37.83 -7.49
N LEU A 44 44.49 -37.92 -6.32
CA LEU A 44 44.15 -37.10 -5.15
C LEU A 44 44.18 -35.59 -5.50
N TRP A 45 45.13 -35.18 -6.35
CA TRP A 45 45.21 -33.84 -6.92
C TRP A 45 44.01 -33.46 -7.79
N GLY A 46 43.54 -34.38 -8.63
CA GLY A 46 42.35 -34.18 -9.45
C GLY A 46 41.09 -33.96 -8.60
N LEU A 47 40.95 -34.72 -7.51
CA LEU A 47 39.83 -34.57 -6.57
C LEU A 47 39.88 -33.22 -5.83
N ILE A 48 41.05 -32.81 -5.33
CA ILE A 48 41.19 -31.51 -4.65
C ILE A 48 40.89 -30.36 -5.62
N ALA A 49 41.43 -30.43 -6.84
CA ALA A 49 41.15 -29.43 -7.88
C ALA A 49 39.64 -29.37 -8.21
N LEU A 50 38.97 -30.52 -8.33
CA LEU A 50 37.53 -30.59 -8.54
C LEU A 50 36.76 -29.89 -7.41
N PHE A 51 37.10 -30.17 -6.14
CA PHE A 51 36.45 -29.53 -4.99
C PHE A 51 36.64 -28.01 -4.98
N ILE A 52 37.83 -27.51 -5.32
CA ILE A 52 38.09 -26.07 -5.44
C ILE A 52 37.22 -25.45 -6.53
N VAL A 53 37.13 -26.11 -7.69
CA VAL A 53 36.29 -25.65 -8.81
C VAL A 53 34.82 -25.61 -8.41
N ILE A 54 34.30 -26.66 -7.76
CA ILE A 54 32.91 -26.70 -7.28
C ILE A 54 32.64 -25.59 -6.26
N SER A 55 33.56 -25.36 -5.32
CA SER A 55 33.45 -24.29 -4.33
C SER A 55 33.39 -22.91 -4.98
N LEU A 56 34.24 -22.67 -5.99
CA LEU A 56 34.26 -21.43 -6.75
C LEU A 56 32.93 -21.19 -7.48
N PHE A 57 32.38 -22.23 -8.13
CA PHE A 57 31.07 -22.14 -8.78
C PHE A 57 29.95 -21.86 -7.77
N ALA A 58 29.92 -22.56 -6.63
CA ALA A 58 28.94 -22.32 -5.59
C ALA A 58 28.99 -20.87 -5.07
N GLN A 59 30.20 -20.32 -4.92
CA GLN A 59 30.40 -18.95 -4.44
C GLN A 59 29.99 -17.89 -5.47
N LEU A 60 30.23 -18.14 -6.75
CA LEU A 60 29.71 -17.29 -7.84
C LEU A 60 28.19 -17.30 -7.89
N LEU A 61 27.58 -18.50 -7.78
CA LEU A 61 26.14 -18.67 -7.78
C LEU A 61 25.49 -17.94 -6.60
N TRP A 62 26.06 -18.08 -5.40
CA TRP A 62 25.62 -17.35 -4.21
C TRP A 62 25.67 -15.84 -4.40
N PHE A 63 26.76 -15.31 -4.96
CA PHE A 63 26.91 -13.88 -5.17
C PHE A 63 25.90 -13.32 -6.18
N VAL A 64 25.69 -14.03 -7.29
CA VAL A 64 24.71 -13.65 -8.32
C VAL A 64 23.29 -13.68 -7.74
N SER A 65 22.93 -14.75 -7.03
CA SER A 65 21.62 -14.87 -6.38
C SER A 65 21.40 -13.76 -5.36
N ARG A 66 22.35 -13.49 -4.47
CA ARG A 66 22.23 -12.40 -3.48
C ARG A 66 22.06 -11.03 -4.14
N ARG A 67 22.78 -10.77 -5.25
CA ARG A 67 22.64 -9.53 -6.01
C ARG A 67 21.29 -9.43 -6.72
N TYR A 68 20.77 -10.55 -7.22
CA TYR A 68 19.45 -10.62 -7.83
C TYR A 68 18.36 -10.30 -6.80
N PHE A 69 18.36 -10.99 -5.64
CA PHE A 69 17.41 -10.72 -4.57
C PHE A 69 17.51 -9.28 -4.05
N ALA A 70 18.71 -8.74 -3.87
CA ALA A 70 18.89 -7.35 -3.45
C ALA A 70 18.44 -6.31 -4.50
N ARG A 71 18.37 -6.67 -5.79
CA ARG A 71 17.79 -5.82 -6.84
C ARG A 71 16.27 -5.85 -6.79
N GLU A 72 15.68 -7.04 -6.64
CA GLU A 72 14.24 -7.21 -6.49
C GLU A 72 13.72 -6.53 -5.22
N GLN A 73 14.47 -6.58 -4.13
CA GLN A 73 14.12 -5.90 -2.88
C GLN A 73 14.14 -4.37 -3.03
N ARG A 74 15.12 -3.82 -3.76
CA ARG A 74 15.17 -2.37 -4.06
C ARG A 74 14.06 -1.89 -5.00
N LYS A 75 13.50 -2.77 -5.84
CA LYS A 75 12.31 -2.43 -6.65
C LYS A 75 11.05 -2.30 -5.79
N LYS A 76 10.98 -3.03 -4.67
CA LYS A 76 9.87 -2.91 -3.71
C LYS A 76 10.01 -1.67 -2.82
N GLU A 77 11.23 -1.23 -2.52
CA GLU A 77 11.49 -0.06 -1.69
C GLU A 77 11.43 1.28 -2.45
N ASN A 78 11.84 1.30 -3.72
CA ASN A 78 11.69 2.49 -4.56
C ASN A 78 10.34 2.47 -5.26
N ILE A 79 9.36 3.13 -4.64
CA ILE A 79 8.05 3.39 -5.22
C ILE A 79 8.23 4.39 -6.37
N LEU A 80 8.49 3.89 -7.57
CA LEU A 80 8.80 4.72 -8.75
C LEU A 80 7.53 5.15 -9.51
N GLN A 81 6.39 4.51 -9.27
CA GLN A 81 5.13 4.84 -9.95
C GLN A 81 3.97 4.87 -8.97
N PHE A 82 3.14 5.90 -9.10
CA PHE A 82 1.96 6.09 -8.26
C PHE A 82 0.99 4.88 -8.31
N LYS A 83 0.94 4.19 -9.45
CA LYS A 83 0.05 3.04 -9.69
C LYS A 83 0.44 1.77 -8.92
N ASP A 84 1.69 1.66 -8.48
CA ASP A 84 2.21 0.48 -7.78
C ASP A 84 1.98 0.56 -6.25
N LEU A 85 1.55 1.72 -5.74
CA LEU A 85 1.15 1.93 -4.35
C LEU A 85 -0.13 1.16 -4.02
N HIS A 86 -0.30 0.81 -2.75
CA HIS A 86 -1.55 0.21 -2.30
C HIS A 86 -2.71 1.25 -2.42
N PRO A 87 -3.94 0.85 -2.77
CA PRO A 87 -5.07 1.77 -2.89
C PRO A 87 -5.30 2.73 -1.71
N TYR A 88 -5.07 2.32 -0.47
CA TYR A 88 -5.15 3.22 0.70
C TYR A 88 -4.05 4.30 0.71
N GLU A 89 -2.84 4.00 0.23
CA GLU A 89 -1.73 4.97 0.14
C GLU A 89 -1.98 5.95 -1.00
N GLN A 90 -2.50 5.45 -2.13
CA GLN A 90 -2.95 6.27 -3.25
C GLN A 90 -4.05 7.24 -2.81
N LEU A 91 -5.06 6.75 -2.07
CA LEU A 91 -6.11 7.61 -1.49
C LEU A 91 -5.52 8.64 -0.52
N GLY A 92 -4.60 8.22 0.36
CA GLY A 92 -3.94 9.13 1.30
C GLY A 92 -3.16 10.25 0.61
N ILE A 93 -2.40 9.93 -0.44
CA ILE A 93 -1.65 10.91 -1.24
C ILE A 93 -2.62 11.83 -2.00
N VAL A 94 -3.66 11.29 -2.61
CA VAL A 94 -4.68 12.08 -3.32
C VAL A 94 -5.37 13.05 -2.37
N TRP A 95 -5.67 12.61 -1.15
CA TRP A 95 -6.26 13.45 -0.10
C TRP A 95 -5.28 14.53 0.38
N LEU A 96 -4.01 14.19 0.63
CA LEU A 96 -2.98 15.13 1.06
C LEU A 96 -2.69 16.24 0.02
N LEU A 97 -2.86 15.93 -1.26
CA LEU A 97 -2.63 16.87 -2.36
C LEU A 97 -3.90 17.57 -2.83
N ASP A 98 -5.05 17.32 -2.19
CA ASP A 98 -6.38 17.76 -2.64
C ASP A 98 -6.66 17.44 -4.13
N ALA A 99 -6.04 16.37 -4.64
CA ALA A 99 -6.12 15.94 -6.04
C ALA A 99 -7.35 15.07 -6.32
N ALA A 100 -8.34 15.08 -5.42
CA ALA A 100 -9.53 14.24 -5.49
C ALA A 100 -10.32 14.46 -6.80
N LYS A 101 -10.33 15.69 -7.33
CA LYS A 101 -11.01 16.01 -8.59
C LYS A 101 -10.29 15.44 -9.81
N GLU A 102 -8.95 15.46 -9.83
CA GLU A 102 -8.14 14.93 -10.94
C GLU A 102 -8.19 13.40 -11.00
N GLN A 103 -8.29 12.75 -9.84
CA GLN A 103 -8.30 11.29 -9.72
C GLN A 103 -9.70 10.71 -9.42
N GLN A 104 -10.78 11.40 -9.82
CA GLN A 104 -12.17 10.97 -9.61
C GLN A 104 -12.38 9.50 -10.05
N GLY A 105 -12.00 9.16 -11.28
CA GLY A 105 -12.18 7.79 -11.81
C GLY A 105 -11.31 6.73 -11.11
N PHE A 106 -10.28 7.10 -10.35
CA PHE A 106 -9.59 6.18 -9.45
C PHE A 106 -10.40 5.94 -8.18
N ILE A 107 -10.85 7.02 -7.53
CA ILE A 107 -11.61 6.95 -6.28
C ILE A 107 -12.92 6.17 -6.47
N GLU A 108 -13.67 6.46 -7.54
CA GLU A 108 -14.90 5.73 -7.87
C GLU A 108 -14.64 4.23 -8.03
N ARG A 109 -13.54 3.84 -8.69
CA ARG A 109 -13.18 2.41 -8.85
C ARG A 109 -12.82 1.74 -7.52
N VAL A 110 -12.14 2.44 -6.61
CA VAL A 110 -11.81 1.91 -5.29
C VAL A 110 -13.07 1.67 -4.46
N PHE A 111 -14.05 2.58 -4.56
CA PHE A 111 -15.30 2.48 -3.79
C PHE A 111 -16.43 1.75 -4.51
N ALA A 112 -16.30 1.39 -5.78
CA ALA A 112 -17.33 0.70 -6.56
C ALA A 112 -17.80 -0.63 -5.94
N GLN A 113 -16.92 -1.32 -5.21
CA GLN A 113 -17.25 -2.57 -4.51
C GLN A 113 -17.77 -2.34 -3.08
N SER A 114 -17.72 -1.10 -2.58
CA SER A 114 -18.19 -0.76 -1.25
C SER A 114 -19.71 -0.67 -1.24
N GLY A 115 -20.35 -1.59 -0.51
CA GLY A 115 -21.80 -1.54 -0.27
C GLY A 115 -22.24 -0.33 0.57
N LEU A 116 -21.32 0.27 1.34
CA LEU A 116 -21.61 1.37 2.25
C LEU A 116 -21.38 2.74 1.59
N LEU A 117 -20.22 2.93 0.96
CA LEU A 117 -19.72 4.25 0.56
C LEU A 117 -19.82 4.57 -0.94
N SER A 118 -20.05 3.58 -1.81
CA SER A 118 -20.09 3.79 -3.27
C SER A 118 -20.97 4.97 -3.68
N ASN A 119 -22.26 4.90 -3.31
CA ASN A 119 -23.25 5.92 -3.67
C ASN A 119 -22.97 7.30 -3.03
N ILE A 120 -22.36 7.34 -1.83
CA ILE A 120 -22.01 8.59 -1.13
C ILE A 120 -20.82 9.27 -1.81
N VAL A 121 -19.78 8.48 -2.14
CA VAL A 121 -18.59 8.97 -2.84
C VAL A 121 -18.95 9.49 -4.23
N ASP A 122 -19.78 8.74 -4.96
CA ASP A 122 -20.25 9.17 -6.28
C ASP A 122 -21.09 10.45 -6.20
N ALA A 123 -21.95 10.58 -5.18
CA ALA A 123 -22.69 11.81 -4.93
C ALA A 123 -21.76 12.97 -4.56
N GLN A 124 -20.64 12.71 -3.86
CA GLN A 124 -19.69 13.75 -3.45
C GLN A 124 -18.97 14.35 -4.64
N PHE A 125 -18.72 13.54 -5.67
CA PHE A 125 -18.18 14.04 -6.94
C PHE A 125 -19.21 14.86 -7.71
N ASP A 126 -20.46 14.39 -7.81
CA ASP A 126 -21.54 15.16 -8.45
C ASP A 126 -21.75 16.51 -7.75
N TYR A 127 -21.74 16.53 -6.41
CA TYR A 127 -21.78 17.75 -5.60
C TYR A 127 -20.63 18.71 -5.95
N LYS A 128 -19.40 18.20 -6.00
CA LYS A 128 -18.21 19.01 -6.36
C LYS A 128 -18.24 19.51 -7.81
N ASN A 129 -18.98 18.83 -8.69
CA ASN A 129 -19.17 19.22 -10.08
C ASN A 129 -20.35 20.18 -10.27
N GLY A 130 -21.16 20.43 -9.23
CA GLY A 130 -22.32 21.32 -9.24
C GLY A 130 -23.63 20.63 -9.61
N ASP A 131 -23.62 19.33 -9.84
CA ASP A 131 -24.78 18.52 -10.25
C ASP A 131 -25.58 18.04 -9.03
N TYR A 132 -26.12 19.00 -8.28
CA TYR A 132 -26.79 18.75 -7.00
C TYR A 132 -27.98 17.78 -7.08
N GLN A 133 -28.75 17.81 -8.17
CA GLN A 133 -29.90 16.90 -8.34
C GLN A 133 -29.46 15.44 -8.51
N LEU A 134 -28.38 15.20 -9.26
CA LEU A 134 -27.82 13.86 -9.43
C LEU A 134 -27.20 13.35 -8.13
N ALA A 135 -26.52 14.25 -7.39
CA ALA A 135 -25.99 13.94 -6.07
C ALA A 135 -27.10 13.46 -5.11
N LEU A 136 -28.23 14.18 -5.04
CA LEU A 136 -29.37 13.77 -4.20
C LEU A 136 -29.95 12.42 -4.62
N GLN A 137 -30.15 12.17 -5.91
CA GLN A 137 -30.64 10.87 -6.41
C GLN A 137 -29.71 9.71 -6.08
N LYS A 138 -28.40 9.93 -6.09
CA LYS A 138 -27.41 8.92 -5.66
C LYS A 138 -27.47 8.70 -4.16
N LEU A 139 -27.63 9.76 -3.36
CA LEU A 139 -27.78 9.67 -1.91
C LEU A 139 -29.06 8.95 -1.50
N GLU A 140 -30.14 8.96 -2.29
CA GLU A 140 -31.33 8.14 -2.02
C GLU A 140 -31.06 6.64 -2.08
N LYS A 141 -30.06 6.22 -2.86
CA LYS A 141 -29.67 4.81 -3.02
C LYS A 141 -28.63 4.37 -1.99
N SER A 142 -28.19 5.25 -1.08
CA SER A 142 -27.17 4.91 -0.08
C SER A 142 -27.67 3.80 0.86
N ALA A 143 -26.75 2.96 1.34
CA ALA A 143 -27.11 1.93 2.31
C ALA A 143 -27.69 2.54 3.60
N PRO A 144 -28.69 1.90 4.24
CA PRO A 144 -29.26 2.41 5.49
C PRO A 144 -28.25 2.59 6.63
N MET A 145 -27.19 1.76 6.66
CA MET A 145 -26.11 1.87 7.64
C MET A 145 -25.22 3.11 7.46
N ALA A 146 -25.26 3.74 6.28
CA ALA A 146 -24.49 4.94 5.94
C ALA A 146 -25.35 6.22 6.02
N PHE A 147 -26.53 6.12 6.62
CA PHE A 147 -27.53 7.17 6.65
C PHE A 147 -26.97 8.48 7.19
N GLU A 148 -26.24 8.47 8.30
CA GLU A 148 -25.70 9.68 8.91
C GLU A 148 -24.76 10.44 7.96
N LEU A 149 -23.91 9.71 7.23
CA LEU A 149 -23.01 10.33 6.24
C LEU A 149 -23.79 10.86 5.04
N ALA A 150 -24.81 10.14 4.58
CA ALA A 150 -25.65 10.59 3.48
C ALA A 150 -26.42 11.86 3.85
N GLU A 151 -26.96 11.93 5.06
CA GLU A 151 -27.67 13.12 5.57
C GLU A 151 -26.77 14.34 5.71
N LEU A 152 -25.56 14.16 6.25
CA LEU A 152 -24.58 15.27 6.32
C LEU A 152 -24.33 15.88 4.94
N GLN A 153 -24.22 15.04 3.92
CA GLN A 153 -24.01 15.50 2.55
C GLN A 153 -25.28 16.11 1.93
N ARG A 154 -26.49 15.58 2.23
CA ARG A 154 -27.76 16.19 1.83
C ARG A 154 -27.91 17.59 2.39
N ILE A 155 -27.55 17.81 3.66
CA ILE A 155 -27.58 19.13 4.29
C ILE A 155 -26.65 20.09 3.56
N ASP A 156 -25.40 19.68 3.26
CA ASP A 156 -24.50 20.52 2.46
C ASP A 156 -25.12 20.88 1.10
N ILE A 157 -25.73 19.93 0.40
CA ILE A 157 -26.39 20.18 -0.90
C ILE A 157 -27.53 21.19 -0.74
N PHE A 158 -28.41 21.03 0.27
CA PHE A 158 -29.52 21.95 0.51
C PHE A 158 -29.04 23.36 0.87
N LEU A 159 -27.94 23.47 1.64
CA LEU A 159 -27.33 24.76 1.96
C LEU A 159 -26.73 25.45 0.72
N GLU A 160 -26.12 24.69 -0.21
CA GLU A 160 -25.64 25.25 -1.48
C GLU A 160 -26.79 25.63 -2.44
N GLN A 161 -27.93 24.93 -2.37
CA GLN A 161 -29.14 25.26 -3.13
C GLN A 161 -29.99 26.38 -2.50
N HIS A 162 -29.57 26.95 -1.38
CA HIS A 162 -30.34 27.92 -0.57
C HIS A 162 -31.69 27.41 -0.06
N GLU A 163 -31.85 26.09 0.08
CA GLU A 163 -33.03 25.44 0.67
C GLU A 163 -32.86 25.31 2.20
N THR A 164 -32.67 26.44 2.87
CA THR A 164 -32.28 26.52 4.29
C THR A 164 -33.30 25.89 5.26
N GLU A 165 -34.59 25.95 4.94
CA GLU A 165 -35.63 25.32 5.76
C GLU A 165 -35.52 23.79 5.75
N LYS A 166 -35.25 23.19 4.58
CA LYS A 166 -35.01 21.75 4.49
C LYS A 166 -33.74 21.37 5.23
N ALA A 167 -32.67 22.13 5.02
CA ALA A 167 -31.41 21.93 5.72
C ALA A 167 -31.59 21.94 7.25
N LEU A 168 -32.41 22.86 7.78
CA LEU A 168 -32.76 22.93 9.20
C LEU A 168 -33.45 21.64 9.68
N THR A 169 -34.49 21.17 8.99
CA THR A 169 -35.20 19.95 9.36
C THR A 169 -34.28 18.73 9.41
N HIS A 170 -33.38 18.61 8.44
CA HIS A 170 -32.39 17.52 8.41
C HIS A 170 -31.35 17.64 9.53
N LEU A 171 -30.92 18.87 9.88
CA LEU A 171 -30.01 19.11 11.01
C LEU A 171 -30.66 18.79 12.35
N GLU A 172 -31.92 19.19 12.56
CA GLU A 172 -32.69 18.88 13.77
C GLU A 172 -32.89 17.37 13.91
N PHE A 173 -33.18 16.67 12.81
CA PHE A 173 -33.26 15.22 12.78
C PHE A 173 -31.96 14.58 13.26
N LEU A 174 -30.80 15.01 12.74
CA LEU A 174 -29.50 14.48 13.14
C LEU A 174 -29.15 14.79 14.61
N ALA A 175 -29.64 15.89 15.16
CA ALA A 175 -29.43 16.23 16.58
C ALA A 175 -30.18 15.29 17.53
N GLN A 176 -31.34 14.78 17.12
CA GLN A 176 -32.15 13.84 17.90
C GLN A 176 -31.81 12.36 17.62
N HIS A 177 -31.16 12.09 16.49
CA HIS A 177 -30.80 10.74 16.06
C HIS A 177 -29.61 10.18 16.86
N GLN A 178 -29.72 8.92 17.28
CA GLN A 178 -28.64 8.23 17.98
C GLN A 178 -27.54 7.83 16.99
N LEU A 179 -26.30 8.24 17.28
CA LEU A 179 -25.14 7.91 16.44
C LEU A 179 -24.95 6.39 16.29
N SER A 180 -24.80 5.93 15.05
CA SER A 180 -24.50 4.53 14.78
C SER A 180 -23.20 4.05 15.44
N PRO A 181 -23.14 2.78 15.94
CA PRO A 181 -21.98 2.27 16.68
C PRO A 181 -20.65 2.34 15.93
N TRP A 182 -20.67 2.21 14.61
CA TRP A 182 -19.45 2.22 13.79
C TRP A 182 -18.83 3.61 13.64
N LEU A 183 -19.56 4.67 13.98
CA LEU A 183 -19.06 6.05 14.02
C LEU A 183 -18.57 6.47 15.42
N ALA A 184 -18.71 5.61 16.43
CA ALA A 184 -18.38 5.94 17.82
C ALA A 184 -16.90 6.34 18.00
N GLU A 185 -15.98 5.68 17.28
CA GLU A 185 -14.54 6.01 17.34
C GLU A 185 -14.20 7.40 16.77
N ILE A 186 -15.07 7.94 15.90
CA ILE A 186 -14.89 9.23 15.22
C ILE A 186 -16.00 10.23 15.57
N GLU A 187 -16.69 10.03 16.69
CA GLU A 187 -17.81 10.87 17.13
C GLU A 187 -17.43 12.35 17.22
N THR A 188 -16.23 12.65 17.71
CA THR A 188 -15.74 14.03 17.83
C THR A 188 -15.67 14.74 16.47
N ALA A 189 -15.17 14.06 15.43
CA ALA A 189 -15.12 14.58 14.07
C ALA A 189 -16.52 14.75 13.47
N TYR A 190 -17.43 13.82 13.76
CA TYR A 190 -18.83 13.90 13.35
C TYR A 190 -19.53 15.13 13.96
N GLN A 191 -19.39 15.35 15.27
CA GLN A 191 -19.96 16.51 15.96
C GLN A 191 -19.37 17.83 15.46
N GLN A 192 -18.06 17.86 15.18
CA GLN A 192 -17.42 19.01 14.54
C GLN A 192 -18.02 19.30 13.16
N ARG A 193 -18.30 18.27 12.36
CA ARG A 193 -18.93 18.45 11.05
C ARG A 193 -20.35 19.03 11.17
N ILE A 194 -21.16 18.50 12.09
CA ILE A 194 -22.49 19.07 12.40
C ILE A 194 -22.38 20.54 12.81
N THR A 195 -21.43 20.86 13.70
CA THR A 195 -21.21 22.25 14.15
C THR A 195 -20.87 23.18 12.98
N VAL A 196 -20.06 22.72 12.02
CA VAL A 196 -19.75 23.48 10.80
C VAL A 196 -21.00 23.72 9.95
N LEU A 197 -21.87 22.71 9.81
CA LEU A 197 -23.13 22.84 9.05
C LEU A 197 -24.10 23.83 9.71
N TRP A 198 -24.24 23.76 11.04
CA TRP A 198 -24.98 24.77 11.81
C TRP A 198 -24.40 26.17 11.63
N GLY A 199 -23.07 26.29 11.64
CA GLY A 199 -22.39 27.56 11.36
C GLY A 199 -22.68 28.10 9.97
N LYS A 200 -22.67 27.25 8.93
CA LYS A 200 -23.05 27.64 7.57
C LYS A 200 -24.51 28.12 7.50
N LEU A 201 -25.43 27.40 8.13
CA LEU A 201 -26.85 27.77 8.18
C LEU A 201 -27.02 29.13 8.87
N ALA A 202 -26.35 29.34 10.01
CA ALA A 202 -26.40 30.58 10.75
C ALA A 202 -25.86 31.78 9.93
N LEU A 203 -24.82 31.56 9.12
CA LEU A 203 -24.29 32.59 8.23
C LEU A 203 -25.26 32.96 7.09
N GLN A 204 -26.02 32.00 6.57
CA GLN A 204 -27.00 32.24 5.52
C GLN A 204 -28.30 32.86 6.06
N GLN A 205 -28.85 32.32 7.14
CA GLN A 205 -30.09 32.77 7.78
C GLN A 205 -30.01 32.72 9.32
N PRO A 206 -29.54 33.81 9.96
CA PRO A 206 -29.31 33.85 11.41
C PRO A 206 -30.57 33.62 12.26
N TRP A 207 -31.75 34.03 11.77
CA TRP A 207 -33.00 33.87 12.52
C TRP A 207 -33.50 32.42 12.56
N LEU A 208 -33.28 31.62 11.50
CA LEU A 208 -33.62 30.19 11.51
C LEU A 208 -32.74 29.42 12.50
N PHE A 209 -31.46 29.81 12.60
CA PHE A 209 -30.55 29.23 13.59
C PHE A 209 -31.03 29.45 15.03
N LEU A 210 -31.55 30.65 15.34
CA LEU A 210 -32.10 30.95 16.66
C LEU A 210 -33.34 30.10 16.99
N LEU A 211 -34.15 29.76 15.99
CA LEU A 211 -35.30 28.86 16.16
C LEU A 211 -34.85 27.43 16.47
N GLY A 212 -33.84 26.92 15.75
CA GLY A 212 -33.30 25.58 15.96
C GLY A 212 -32.63 25.37 17.33
N LEU A 213 -32.15 26.43 17.98
CA LEU A 213 -31.57 26.37 19.34
C LEU A 213 -32.60 26.35 20.48
N THR A 214 -33.87 26.65 20.17
CA THR A 214 -34.94 26.71 21.19
C THR A 214 -35.68 25.39 21.41
N HIS A 215 -35.30 24.34 20.68
CA HIS A 215 -35.83 22.98 20.75
C HIS A 215 -34.77 21.99 21.23
#